data_AF-A0A1L9VMB3-F1
#
_entry.id   AF-A0A1L9VMB3-F1
#
_cell.length_a   1.000
_cell.length_b   1.000
_cell.length_c   1.000
_cell.angle_alpha   90.00
_cell.angle_beta   90.00
_cell.angle_gamma   90.00
#
_symmetry.space_group_name_H-M   'P 1'
#
loop_
_entity.id
_entity.type
_entity.pdbx_description
1 polymer ?
#
loop_
_entity_poly.entity_id
_entity_poly.type
_entity_poly.pdbx_seq_one_letter_code
_entity_poly.pdbx_strand_id
1 'polypeptide(L)'
;MDTTFPKIVAASIDGRVHNVRYRQDQFHRLQSAILRDLEEIKHSISQEFSRSAQEVQVEICLALKDNEYLVANGHGNIDRRRGAGIVYILPTRHTLFYSVIAALSAALAAGNCIILELPQTTSLVSSLLRGLLSQTLDGDIFAIADERPEREFLSTMVLVDQQVDLLKQRIFLTWSWHNVGARRTATATVQVSGCILSGSLQEGVKTKFVDKDDIR
;
A
#
# COMPACT_ATOMS: atom_id res chain seq x y z
N MET A 1 21.37 17.00 -13.75
CA MET A 1 20.39 16.11 -13.08
C MET A 1 20.09 15.01 -14.07
N ASP A 2 20.85 13.92 -14.00
CA ASP A 2 20.51 12.73 -14.77
C ASP A 2 19.29 12.11 -14.11
N THR A 3 18.13 12.25 -14.74
CA THR A 3 16.88 11.75 -14.18
C THR A 3 16.77 10.27 -14.53
N THR A 4 16.96 9.40 -13.54
CA THR A 4 16.87 7.93 -13.71
C THR A 4 15.49 7.48 -14.23
N PHE A 5 14.44 8.30 -14.07
CA PHE A 5 13.07 8.01 -14.54
C PHE A 5 12.42 9.25 -15.18
N PRO A 6 12.84 9.70 -16.38
CA PRO A 6 12.40 10.96 -16.95
C PRO A 6 10.90 10.96 -17.28
N LYS A 7 10.34 9.82 -17.70
CA LYS A 7 8.91 9.66 -17.99
C LYS A 7 8.04 9.83 -16.75
N ILE A 8 8.43 9.18 -15.64
CA ILE A 8 7.73 9.28 -14.35
C ILE A 8 7.74 10.71 -13.84
N VAL A 9 8.89 11.38 -13.93
CA VAL A 9 9.03 12.78 -13.52
C VAL A 9 8.12 13.68 -14.37
N ALA A 10 8.14 13.51 -15.69
CA ALA A 10 7.25 14.26 -16.59
C ALA A 10 5.77 14.01 -16.29
N ALA A 11 5.35 12.76 -16.10
CA ALA A 11 3.97 12.42 -15.80
C ALA A 11 3.50 12.95 -14.43
N SER A 12 4.40 12.98 -13.44
CA SER A 12 4.12 13.59 -12.13
C SER A 12 3.91 15.11 -12.24
N ILE A 13 4.65 15.79 -13.12
CA ILE A 13 4.51 17.23 -13.38
C ILE A 13 3.23 17.51 -14.19
N ASP A 14 2.99 16.75 -15.25
CA ASP A 14 1.80 16.84 -16.11
C ASP A 14 0.51 16.53 -15.35
N GLY A 15 0.62 15.73 -14.28
CA GLY A 15 -0.49 15.40 -13.43
C GLY A 15 -1.50 14.43 -14.05
N ARG A 16 -1.07 13.55 -14.96
CA ARG A 16 -1.95 12.58 -15.65
C ARG A 16 -2.77 11.72 -14.68
N VAL A 17 -2.15 11.32 -13.57
CA VAL A 17 -2.74 10.53 -12.48
C VAL A 17 -3.82 11.28 -11.67
N HIS A 18 -3.99 12.59 -11.86
CA HIS A 18 -5.11 13.33 -11.25
C HIS A 18 -6.45 13.04 -11.93
N ASN A 19 -6.44 12.57 -13.18
CA ASN A 19 -7.66 12.22 -13.89
C ASN A 19 -8.26 10.93 -13.33
N VAL A 20 -9.44 11.05 -12.70
CA VAL A 20 -10.15 9.93 -12.06
C VAL A 20 -10.43 8.80 -13.04
N ARG A 21 -10.84 9.10 -14.28
CA ARG A 21 -11.14 8.08 -15.30
C ARG A 21 -9.89 7.32 -15.70
N TYR A 22 -8.78 8.05 -15.85
CA TYR A 22 -7.49 7.44 -16.16
C TYR A 22 -7.05 6.50 -15.03
N ARG A 23 -7.18 6.90 -13.76
CA ARG A 23 -6.88 6.02 -12.63
C ARG A 23 -7.76 4.76 -12.62
N GLN A 24 -9.06 4.92 -12.83
CA GLN A 24 -9.99 3.80 -12.89
C GLN A 24 -9.63 2.82 -14.01
N ASP A 25 -9.26 3.31 -15.18
CA ASP A 25 -8.79 2.48 -16.29
C ASP A 25 -7.51 1.69 -15.92
N GLN A 26 -6.53 2.33 -15.28
CA GLN A 26 -5.32 1.65 -14.80
C GLN A 26 -5.64 0.57 -13.75
N PHE A 27 -6.58 0.84 -12.84
CA PHE A 27 -7.06 -0.16 -11.88
C PHE A 27 -7.77 -1.35 -12.53
N HIS A 28 -8.66 -1.08 -13.48
CA HIS A 28 -9.37 -2.15 -14.17
C HIS A 28 -8.40 -3.03 -14.95
N ARG A 29 -7.42 -2.44 -15.63
CA ARG A 29 -6.35 -3.20 -16.31
C ARG A 29 -5.60 -4.09 -15.33
N LEU A 30 -5.18 -3.53 -14.19
CA LEU A 30 -4.49 -4.28 -13.13
C LEU A 30 -5.32 -5.47 -12.64
N GLN A 31 -6.56 -5.21 -12.25
CA GLN A 31 -7.46 -6.24 -11.74
C GLN A 31 -7.73 -7.33 -12.79
N SER A 32 -8.01 -6.94 -14.04
CA SER A 32 -8.24 -7.89 -15.12
C SER A 32 -7.01 -8.76 -15.41
N ALA A 33 -5.80 -8.20 -15.37
CA ALA A 33 -4.57 -8.96 -15.56
C ALA A 33 -4.35 -9.96 -14.42
N ILE A 34 -4.53 -9.54 -13.16
CA ILE A 34 -4.39 -10.44 -12.00
C ILE A 34 -5.40 -11.59 -12.07
N LEU A 35 -6.66 -11.32 -12.44
CA LEU A 35 -7.69 -12.36 -12.55
C LEU A 35 -7.43 -13.33 -13.72
N ARG A 36 -6.90 -12.82 -14.84
CA ARG A 36 -6.53 -13.64 -16.00
C ARG A 36 -5.39 -14.60 -15.67
N ASP A 37 -4.37 -14.12 -14.97
CA ASP A 37 -3.13 -14.86 -14.70
C ASP A 37 -3.13 -15.51 -13.30
N LEU A 38 -4.31 -15.61 -12.66
CA LEU A 38 -4.48 -15.98 -11.25
C LEU A 38 -3.94 -17.37 -10.90
N GLU A 39 -4.13 -18.36 -11.77
CA GLU A 39 -3.62 -19.72 -11.55
C GLU A 39 -2.09 -19.79 -11.67
N GLU A 40 -1.50 -19.02 -12.58
CA GLU A 40 -0.05 -18.90 -12.74
C GLU A 40 0.58 -18.19 -11.52
N ILE A 41 -0.08 -17.16 -11.00
CA ILE A 41 0.31 -16.47 -9.76
C ILE A 41 0.31 -17.43 -8.59
N LYS A 42 -0.77 -18.19 -8.39
CA LYS A 42 -0.86 -19.20 -7.31
C LYS A 42 0.27 -20.21 -7.39
N HIS A 43 0.50 -20.74 -8.58
CA HIS A 43 1.53 -21.75 -8.82
C HIS A 43 2.93 -21.19 -8.51
N SER A 44 3.25 -19.98 -8.98
CA SER A 44 4.55 -19.33 -8.77
C SER A 44 4.83 -19.05 -7.29
N ILE A 45 3.83 -18.56 -6.54
CA ILE A 45 3.97 -18.29 -5.10
C ILE A 45 4.14 -19.61 -4.32
N SER A 46 3.37 -20.65 -4.65
CA SER A 46 3.46 -21.95 -3.98
C SER A 46 4.83 -22.61 -4.20
N GLN A 47 5.34 -22.56 -5.42
CA GLN A 47 6.66 -23.12 -5.76
C GLN A 47 7.80 -22.38 -5.09
N GLU A 48 7.78 -21.04 -5.08
CA GLU A 48 8.91 -20.27 -4.56
C GLU A 48 8.98 -20.25 -3.04
N PHE A 49 7.83 -20.11 -2.36
CA PHE A 49 7.81 -19.96 -0.90
C PHE A 49 7.50 -21.26 -0.15
N SER A 50 7.36 -22.39 -0.85
CA SER A 50 6.95 -23.68 -0.27
C SER A 50 5.73 -23.56 0.65
N ARG A 51 4.80 -22.66 0.30
CA ARG A 51 3.62 -22.33 1.09
C ARG A 51 2.50 -23.34 0.88
N SER A 52 1.70 -23.51 1.92
CA SER A 52 0.45 -24.26 1.79
C SER A 52 -0.51 -23.56 0.84
N ALA A 53 -1.36 -24.33 0.14
CA ALA A 53 -2.34 -23.76 -0.79
C ALA A 53 -3.27 -22.73 -0.11
N GLN A 54 -3.56 -22.93 1.18
CA GLN A 54 -4.37 -22.05 2.01
C GLN A 54 -3.69 -20.70 2.23
N GLU A 55 -2.39 -20.68 2.56
CA GLU A 55 -1.63 -19.43 2.74
C GLU A 55 -1.54 -18.63 1.45
N VAL A 56 -1.28 -19.30 0.32
CA VAL A 56 -1.26 -18.65 -1.01
C VAL A 56 -2.63 -18.06 -1.33
N GLN A 57 -3.71 -18.79 -1.03
CA GLN A 57 -5.07 -18.31 -1.25
C GLN A 57 -5.42 -17.12 -0.37
N VAL A 58 -4.98 -17.11 0.89
CA VAL A 58 -5.14 -15.96 1.79
C VAL A 58 -4.39 -14.74 1.25
N GLU A 59 -3.13 -14.91 0.82
CA GLU A 59 -2.31 -13.83 0.28
C GLU A 59 -2.98 -13.15 -0.94
N ILE A 60 -3.46 -13.96 -1.89
CA ILE A 60 -4.14 -13.45 -3.09
C ILE A 60 -5.50 -12.83 -2.75
N CYS A 61 -6.27 -13.46 -1.85
CA CYS A 61 -7.57 -12.95 -1.44
C CYS A 61 -7.45 -11.58 -0.77
N LEU A 62 -6.46 -11.41 0.12
CA LEU A 62 -6.18 -10.13 0.75
C LEU A 62 -5.76 -9.08 -0.29
N ALA A 63 -4.89 -9.45 -1.24
CA ALA A 63 -4.44 -8.54 -2.29
C ALA A 63 -5.61 -8.04 -3.15
N LEU A 64 -6.51 -8.93 -3.56
CA LEU A 64 -7.68 -8.59 -4.37
C LEU A 64 -8.76 -7.82 -3.60
N LYS A 65 -8.99 -8.19 -2.34
CA LYS A 65 -9.97 -7.52 -1.48
C LYS A 65 -9.57 -6.07 -1.20
N ASP A 66 -8.29 -5.83 -0.91
CA ASP A 66 -7.79 -4.47 -0.66
C ASP A 66 -7.84 -3.62 -1.93
N ASN A 67 -7.58 -4.22 -3.11
CA ASN A 67 -7.81 -3.58 -4.41
C ASN A 67 -9.26 -3.13 -4.59
N GLU A 68 -10.20 -4.06 -4.43
CA GLU A 68 -11.63 -3.81 -4.65
C GLU A 68 -12.17 -2.76 -3.67
N TYR A 69 -11.77 -2.85 -2.40
CA TYR A 69 -12.18 -1.91 -1.37
C TYR A 69 -11.72 -0.49 -1.66
N LEU A 70 -10.49 -0.30 -2.17
CA LEU A 70 -9.96 1.03 -2.50
C LEU A 70 -10.66 1.65 -3.71
N VAL A 71 -11.01 0.85 -4.71
CA VAL A 71 -11.79 1.28 -5.88
C VAL A 71 -13.23 1.61 -5.49
N ALA A 72 -13.86 0.79 -4.65
CA ALA A 72 -15.27 0.93 -4.25
C ALA A 72 -15.52 2.07 -3.26
N ASN A 73 -14.60 2.31 -2.31
CA ASN A 73 -14.82 3.30 -1.25
C ASN A 73 -14.18 4.66 -1.53
N GLY A 74 -13.35 4.78 -2.57
CA GLY A 74 -12.79 6.05 -2.99
C GLY A 74 -12.10 6.83 -1.85
N HIS A 75 -11.61 6.12 -0.81
CA HIS A 75 -10.94 6.69 0.36
C HIS A 75 -9.53 7.19 0.04
N GLY A 76 -9.38 7.88 -1.10
CA GLY A 76 -8.33 8.87 -1.25
C GLY A 76 -8.65 10.02 -0.29
N ASN A 77 -7.63 10.54 0.36
CA ASN A 77 -7.73 11.65 1.31
C ASN A 77 -8.60 12.78 0.73
N ILE A 78 -9.83 12.94 1.23
CA ILE A 78 -10.81 13.93 0.74
C ILE A 78 -10.25 15.36 0.86
N ASP A 79 -9.34 15.59 1.81
CA ASP A 79 -8.71 16.87 2.06
C ASP A 79 -7.43 17.12 1.23
N ARG A 80 -6.84 16.10 0.61
CA ARG A 80 -5.76 16.25 -0.39
C ARG A 80 -6.30 15.93 -1.77
N ARG A 81 -6.75 16.96 -2.50
CA ARG A 81 -7.18 16.85 -3.91
C ARG A 81 -6.08 16.38 -4.88
N ARG A 82 -4.85 16.15 -4.42
CA ARG A 82 -3.68 15.78 -5.22
C ARG A 82 -2.85 14.72 -4.51
N GLY A 83 -2.38 13.72 -5.28
CA GLY A 83 -1.40 12.75 -4.81
C GLY A 83 -0.09 13.44 -4.40
N ALA A 84 0.80 12.70 -3.75
CA ALA A 84 2.12 13.18 -3.34
C ALA A 84 3.09 13.39 -4.52
N GLY A 85 2.69 13.05 -5.75
CA GLY A 85 3.52 13.11 -6.94
C GLY A 85 4.05 11.73 -7.29
N ILE A 86 5.23 11.39 -6.78
CA ILE A 86 5.90 10.10 -7.00
C ILE A 86 5.95 9.32 -5.69
N VAL A 87 5.63 8.03 -5.75
CA VAL A 87 5.74 7.08 -4.64
C VAL A 87 6.76 6.00 -5.01
N TYR A 88 7.71 5.76 -4.11
CA TYR A 88 8.69 4.69 -4.20
C TYR A 88 8.31 3.55 -3.26
N ILE A 89 8.12 2.35 -3.79
CA ILE A 89 7.65 1.19 -3.00
C ILE A 89 8.80 0.22 -2.78
N LEU A 90 9.04 -0.12 -1.50
CA LEU A 90 9.90 -1.21 -1.08
C LEU A 90 9.03 -2.36 -0.58
N PRO A 91 8.83 -3.42 -1.37
CA PRO A 91 7.99 -4.52 -0.94
C PRO A 91 8.70 -5.44 0.06
N THR A 92 7.90 -6.15 0.87
CA THR A 92 8.41 -7.21 1.75
C THR A 92 8.74 -8.46 0.96
N ARG A 93 9.73 -9.22 1.43
CA ARG A 93 10.13 -10.49 0.78
C ARG A 93 9.23 -11.65 1.18
N HIS A 94 8.62 -11.57 2.35
CA HIS A 94 7.79 -12.67 2.85
C HIS A 94 6.49 -12.73 2.06
N THR A 95 5.69 -11.67 1.98
CA THR A 95 4.45 -11.65 1.20
C THR A 95 4.59 -10.74 -0.02
N LEU A 96 5.54 -11.07 -0.89
CA LEU A 96 5.96 -10.20 -2.01
C LEU A 96 4.79 -9.80 -2.90
N PHE A 97 3.92 -10.75 -3.26
CA PHE A 97 2.78 -10.47 -4.12
C PHE A 97 1.78 -9.53 -3.45
N TYR A 98 1.34 -9.86 -2.23
CA TYR A 98 0.41 -9.00 -1.48
C TYR A 98 0.98 -7.61 -1.25
N SER A 99 2.23 -7.53 -0.79
CA SER A 99 2.95 -6.30 -0.49
C SER A 99 2.97 -5.34 -1.67
N VAL A 100 3.36 -5.84 -2.85
CA VAL A 100 3.39 -5.06 -4.09
C VAL A 100 1.99 -4.61 -4.49
N ILE A 101 1.05 -5.55 -4.57
CA ILE A 101 -0.29 -5.27 -5.08
C ILE A 101 -1.05 -4.31 -4.17
N ALA A 102 -1.00 -4.49 -2.84
CA ALA A 102 -1.66 -3.59 -1.89
C ALA A 102 -1.08 -2.17 -1.93
N ALA A 103 0.26 -2.03 -1.93
CA ALA A 103 0.93 -0.74 -2.01
C ALA A 103 0.63 0.00 -3.33
N LEU A 104 0.70 -0.73 -4.44
CA LEU A 104 0.46 -0.19 -5.77
C LEU A 104 -0.98 0.27 -5.93
N SER A 105 -1.93 -0.49 -5.39
CA SER A 105 -3.34 -0.11 -5.34
C SER A 105 -3.54 1.17 -4.55
N ALA A 106 -3.00 1.26 -3.33
CA ALA A 106 -3.13 2.48 -2.53
C ALA A 106 -2.51 3.70 -3.25
N ALA A 107 -1.34 3.53 -3.86
CA ALA A 107 -0.66 4.60 -4.57
C ALA A 107 -1.41 5.04 -5.84
N LEU A 108 -1.98 4.10 -6.60
CA LEU A 108 -2.84 4.40 -7.74
C LEU A 108 -4.11 5.12 -7.30
N ALA A 109 -4.80 4.65 -6.26
CA ALA A 109 -6.03 5.28 -5.76
C ALA A 109 -5.82 6.74 -5.36
N ALA A 110 -4.69 7.02 -4.72
CA ALA A 110 -4.28 8.35 -4.31
C ALA A 110 -3.78 9.24 -5.48
N GLY A 111 -3.63 8.69 -6.69
CA GLY A 111 -3.20 9.43 -7.87
C GLY A 111 -1.72 9.80 -7.85
N ASN A 112 -0.87 8.82 -7.54
CA ASN A 112 0.59 8.96 -7.62
C ASN A 112 1.14 8.25 -8.86
N CYS A 113 2.29 8.73 -9.34
CA CYS A 113 3.17 7.92 -10.18
C CYS A 113 3.99 7.01 -9.27
N ILE A 114 4.34 5.83 -9.75
CA ILE A 114 4.82 4.72 -8.93
C ILE A 114 6.15 4.22 -9.47
N ILE A 115 7.12 4.10 -8.58
CA ILE A 115 8.37 3.40 -8.83
C ILE A 115 8.43 2.24 -7.84
N LEU A 116 8.57 1.03 -8.34
CA LEU A 116 8.62 -0.18 -7.54
C LEU A 116 10.05 -0.73 -7.49
N GLU A 117 10.63 -0.87 -6.30
CA GLU A 117 11.89 -1.59 -6.12
C GLU A 117 11.63 -3.09 -6.19
N LEU A 118 12.04 -3.72 -7.29
CA LEU A 118 12.18 -5.17 -7.36
C LEU A 118 13.64 -5.42 -7.70
N PRO A 119 14.41 -6.12 -6.86
CA PRO A 119 15.78 -6.47 -7.24
C PRO A 119 15.77 -7.49 -8.38
N GLN A 120 16.75 -7.47 -9.27
CA GLN A 120 16.90 -8.52 -10.30
C GLN A 120 17.34 -9.82 -9.60
N THR A 121 16.37 -10.66 -9.27
CA THR A 121 16.59 -11.93 -8.59
C THR A 121 16.05 -13.06 -9.45
N THR A 122 16.54 -14.28 -9.22
CA THR A 122 16.01 -15.52 -9.83
C THR A 122 14.66 -15.94 -9.22
N SER A 123 13.96 -15.01 -8.56
CA SER A 123 12.64 -15.21 -7.96
C SER A 123 11.58 -15.34 -9.06
N LEU A 124 10.82 -16.44 -9.02
CA LEU A 124 9.71 -16.69 -9.93
C LEU A 124 8.64 -15.60 -9.79
N VAL A 125 8.28 -15.25 -8.56
CA VAL A 125 7.30 -14.22 -8.22
C VAL A 125 7.79 -12.82 -8.62
N SER A 126 9.08 -12.50 -8.45
CA SER A 126 9.63 -11.22 -8.94
C SER A 126 9.56 -11.12 -10.47
N SER A 127 9.92 -12.21 -11.17
CA SER A 127 9.87 -12.24 -12.64
C SER A 127 8.44 -12.13 -13.17
N LEU A 128 7.49 -12.80 -12.51
CA LEU A 128 6.06 -12.74 -12.81
C LEU A 128 5.52 -11.32 -12.59
N LEU A 129 5.80 -10.71 -11.44
CA LEU A 129 5.38 -9.35 -11.13
C LEU A 129 5.94 -8.34 -12.13
N ARG A 130 7.21 -8.49 -12.54
CA ARG A 130 7.81 -7.63 -13.57
C ARG A 130 7.08 -7.74 -14.90
N GLY A 131 6.81 -8.95 -15.35
CA GLY A 131 6.07 -9.20 -16.60
C GLY A 131 4.65 -8.65 -16.53
N LEU A 132 3.91 -9.04 -15.49
CA LEU A 132 2.51 -8.64 -15.30
C LEU A 132 2.36 -7.13 -15.20
N LEU A 133 3.13 -6.47 -14.34
CA LEU A 133 2.97 -5.02 -14.10
C LEU A 133 3.41 -4.19 -15.30
N SER A 134 4.51 -4.56 -15.98
CA SER A 134 5.01 -3.81 -17.14
C SER A 134 4.10 -3.93 -18.36
N GLN A 135 3.37 -5.04 -18.51
CA GLN A 135 2.40 -5.21 -19.59
C GLN A 135 1.05 -4.55 -19.30
N THR A 136 0.74 -4.32 -18.02
CA THR A 136 -0.59 -3.92 -17.59
C THR A 136 -0.69 -2.42 -17.31
N LEU A 137 0.34 -1.84 -16.71
CA LEU A 137 0.38 -0.43 -16.32
C LEU A 137 1.06 0.43 -17.38
N ASP A 138 0.63 1.69 -17.49
CA ASP A 138 1.26 2.64 -18.39
C ASP A 138 2.67 3.01 -17.90
N GLY A 139 3.67 2.85 -18.77
CA GLY A 139 5.08 3.16 -18.51
C GLY A 139 5.37 4.65 -18.29
N ASP A 140 4.39 5.53 -18.52
CA ASP A 140 4.48 6.93 -18.12
C ASP A 140 4.23 7.13 -16.62
N ILE A 141 3.47 6.23 -15.96
CA ILE A 141 3.13 6.36 -14.53
C ILE A 141 3.74 5.28 -13.65
N PHE A 142 4.24 4.20 -14.25
CA PHE A 142 4.79 3.06 -13.54
C PHE A 142 6.18 2.70 -14.07
N ALA A 143 7.12 2.52 -13.16
CA ALA A 143 8.45 2.02 -13.47
C ALA A 143 8.92 1.02 -12.41
N ILE A 144 9.79 0.11 -12.82
CA ILE A 144 10.47 -0.81 -11.91
C ILE A 144 11.91 -0.37 -11.79
N ALA A 145 12.38 -0.17 -10.55
CA ALA A 145 13.76 0.12 -10.23
C ALA A 145 14.47 -1.19 -9.87
N ASP A 146 15.53 -1.50 -10.61
CA ASP A 146 16.40 -2.64 -10.32
C ASP A 146 17.34 -2.36 -9.14
N GLU A 147 17.74 -1.10 -9.00
CA GLU A 147 18.61 -0.59 -7.95
C GLU A 147 18.01 0.67 -7.33
N ARG A 148 18.41 0.94 -6.09
CA ARG A 148 17.93 2.10 -5.35
C ARG A 148 18.51 3.39 -5.94
N PRO A 149 17.67 4.38 -6.31
CA PRO A 149 18.13 5.66 -6.82
C PRO A 149 18.97 6.44 -5.81
N GLU A 150 19.67 7.46 -6.29
CA GLU A 150 20.44 8.38 -5.46
C GLU A 150 19.56 9.08 -4.39
N ARG A 151 20.15 9.38 -3.23
CA ARG A 151 19.42 9.99 -2.10
C ARG A 151 18.73 11.29 -2.44
N GLU A 152 19.32 12.09 -3.32
CA GLU A 152 18.76 13.35 -3.79
C GLU A 152 17.45 13.11 -4.53
N PHE A 153 17.39 12.09 -5.38
CA PHE A 153 16.17 11.70 -6.07
C PHE A 153 15.14 11.08 -5.10
N LEU A 154 15.57 10.21 -4.18
CA LEU A 154 14.70 9.67 -3.12
C LEU A 154 14.03 10.76 -2.28
N SER A 155 14.71 11.90 -2.03
CA SER A 155 14.17 13.00 -1.24
C SER A 155 12.97 13.72 -1.89
N THR A 156 12.80 13.56 -3.21
CA THR A 156 11.70 14.18 -3.97
C THR A 156 10.42 13.34 -4.01
N MET A 157 10.43 12.15 -3.41
CA MET A 157 9.33 11.20 -3.48
C MET A 157 8.94 10.62 -2.12
N VAL A 158 7.72 10.10 -2.04
CA VAL A 158 7.23 9.43 -0.82
C VAL A 158 7.68 7.98 -0.82
N LEU A 159 8.45 7.62 0.20
CA LEU A 159 8.91 6.25 0.42
C LEU A 159 7.85 5.42 1.16
N VAL A 160 7.43 4.31 0.57
CA VAL A 160 6.61 3.28 1.20
C VAL A 160 7.51 2.09 1.50
N ASP A 161 7.97 1.99 2.74
CA ASP A 161 8.82 0.88 3.19
C ASP A 161 8.00 -0.21 3.87
N GLN A 162 7.88 -1.36 3.21
CA GLN A 162 7.21 -2.55 3.74
C GLN A 162 8.21 -3.63 4.19
N GLN A 163 9.51 -3.38 4.10
CA GLN A 163 10.56 -4.27 4.62
C GLN A 163 10.69 -4.17 6.14
N VAL A 164 10.18 -3.08 6.73
CA VAL A 164 10.07 -2.94 8.17
C VAL A 164 8.99 -3.89 8.67
N ASP A 165 9.40 -4.96 9.34
CA ASP A 165 8.52 -5.79 10.17
C ASP A 165 7.76 -4.89 11.15
N LEU A 166 6.52 -4.54 10.83
CA LEU A 166 5.61 -3.89 11.78
C LEU A 166 5.34 -4.80 12.99
N LEU A 167 5.72 -6.08 12.95
CA LEU A 167 5.74 -6.98 14.11
C LEU A 167 6.87 -6.69 15.11
N LYS A 168 7.84 -5.83 14.80
CA LYS A 168 8.78 -5.27 15.81
C LYS A 168 8.27 -4.00 16.47
N GLN A 169 7.17 -3.40 16.00
CA GLN A 169 6.39 -2.49 16.80
C GLN A 169 5.39 -3.32 17.61
N ARG A 170 5.80 -3.69 18.84
CA ARG A 170 4.86 -4.14 19.87
C ARG A 170 3.82 -3.04 20.07
N ILE A 171 2.72 -3.09 19.33
CA ILE A 171 1.50 -2.38 19.65
C ILE A 171 1.04 -3.00 20.99
N PHE A 172 1.41 -2.36 22.10
CA PHE A 172 0.83 -2.67 23.39
C PHE A 172 -0.59 -2.11 23.39
N LEU A 173 -1.57 -2.94 23.02
CA LEU A 173 -2.97 -2.66 23.33
C LEU A 173 -3.19 -3.01 24.81
N THR A 174 -2.89 -2.06 25.71
CA THR A 174 -3.31 -2.16 27.11
C THR A 174 -4.75 -1.69 27.23
N TRP A 175 -5.64 -2.64 27.55
CA TRP A 175 -7.04 -2.35 27.89
C TRP A 175 -7.13 -2.10 29.39
N SER A 176 -7.59 -0.91 29.78
CA SER A 176 -7.91 -0.62 31.17
C SER A 176 -9.42 -0.40 31.32
N TRP A 177 -10.04 -1.24 32.14
CA TRP A 177 -11.45 -1.13 32.49
C TRP A 177 -11.58 -0.31 33.77
N HIS A 178 -12.31 0.80 33.70
CA HIS A 178 -12.68 1.55 34.88
C HIS A 178 -14.19 1.51 35.06
N ASN A 179 -14.63 1.07 36.24
CA ASN A 179 -16.04 1.15 36.63
C ASN A 179 -16.28 2.52 37.25
N VAL A 180 -17.05 3.36 36.56
CA VAL A 180 -17.55 4.63 37.11
C VAL A 180 -19.07 4.51 37.20
N GLY A 181 -19.56 4.11 38.37
CA GLY A 181 -21.00 3.85 38.60
C GLY A 181 -21.54 2.65 37.80
N ALA A 182 -22.76 2.77 37.28
CA ALA A 182 -23.46 1.70 36.55
C ALA A 182 -23.10 1.60 35.04
N ARG A 183 -22.04 2.28 34.58
CA ARG A 183 -21.61 2.27 33.17
C ARG A 183 -20.16 1.80 33.05
N ARG A 184 -19.91 0.88 32.10
CA ARG A 184 -18.57 0.39 31.77
C ARG A 184 -17.95 1.30 30.72
N THR A 185 -16.79 1.89 31.01
CA THR A 185 -16.03 2.69 30.05
C THR A 185 -14.71 1.98 29.78
N ALA A 186 -14.45 1.64 28.53
CA ALA A 186 -13.18 1.06 28.10
C ALA A 186 -12.32 2.16 27.47
N THR A 187 -11.13 2.40 28.00
CA THR A 187 -10.18 3.34 27.37
C THR A 187 -9.10 2.53 26.67
N ALA A 188 -8.97 2.72 25.37
CA ALA A 188 -7.89 2.17 24.56
C ALA A 188 -6.84 3.26 24.35
N THR A 189 -5.59 2.96 24.66
CA THR A 189 -4.46 3.84 24.37
C THR A 189 -3.57 3.14 23.36
N VAL A 190 -3.32 3.81 22.24
CA VAL A 190 -2.46 3.33 21.17
C VAL A 190 -1.26 4.28 21.10
N GLN A 191 -0.06 3.74 21.25
CA GLN A 191 1.17 4.53 21.13
C GLN A 191 1.88 4.14 19.83
N VAL A 192 2.05 5.11 18.92
CA VAL A 192 2.75 4.92 17.64
C VAL A 192 3.85 5.96 17.55
N SER A 193 5.11 5.52 17.40
CA SER A 193 6.28 6.37 17.15
C SER A 193 6.34 7.68 17.97
N GLY A 194 6.08 7.61 19.27
CA GLY A 194 6.13 8.77 20.18
C GLY A 194 4.83 9.56 20.34
N CYS A 195 3.80 9.29 19.54
CA CYS A 195 2.46 9.86 19.71
C CYS A 195 1.58 8.91 20.55
N ILE A 196 0.91 9.47 21.58
CA ILE A 196 -0.07 8.75 22.40
C ILE A 196 -1.47 9.15 21.92
N LEU A 197 -2.15 8.24 21.24
CA LEU A 197 -3.56 8.38 20.86
C LEU A 197 -4.41 7.67 21.91
N SER A 198 -5.24 8.43 22.64
CA SER A 198 -6.17 7.87 23.63
C SER A 198 -7.61 8.00 23.13
N GLY A 199 -8.35 6.89 23.10
CA GLY A 199 -9.77 6.86 22.76
C GLY A 199 -10.58 6.15 23.84
N SER A 200 -11.72 6.74 24.24
CA SER A 200 -12.67 6.10 25.15
C SER A 200 -13.86 5.54 24.38
N LEU A 201 -14.25 4.30 24.69
CA LEU A 201 -15.46 3.66 24.20
C LEU A 201 -16.52 3.70 25.31
N GLN A 202 -17.69 4.28 25.02
CA GLN A 202 -18.90 4.09 25.80
C GLN A 202 -19.84 3.16 25.05
N GLU A 203 -20.45 2.20 25.75
CA GLU A 203 -21.45 1.30 25.18
C GLU A 203 -22.55 2.10 24.46
N GLY A 204 -22.69 1.86 23.15
CA GLY A 204 -23.78 2.40 22.33
C GLY A 204 -23.47 3.59 21.42
N VAL A 205 -22.23 4.11 21.35
CA VAL A 205 -21.87 5.24 20.47
C VAL A 205 -20.62 4.93 19.64
N LYS A 206 -20.69 5.07 18.30
CA LYS A 206 -19.52 5.00 17.41
C LYS A 206 -18.62 6.22 17.67
N THR A 207 -17.41 6.02 18.16
CA THR A 207 -16.46 7.11 18.43
C THR A 207 -15.51 7.38 17.26
N LYS A 208 -15.24 8.68 17.05
CA LYS A 208 -14.15 9.19 16.19
C LYS A 208 -12.86 9.17 16.99
N PHE A 209 -11.77 8.72 16.38
CA PHE A 209 -10.42 8.95 16.88
C PHE A 209 -10.07 10.42 16.62
N VAL A 210 -9.64 11.14 17.65
CA VAL A 210 -9.18 12.53 17.55
C VAL A 210 -7.69 12.52 17.83
N ASP A 211 -6.93 13.13 16.92
CA ASP A 211 -5.49 13.31 17.11
C ASP A 211 -5.25 14.37 18.20
N LYS A 212 -4.23 14.18 19.03
CA LYS A 212 -4.01 15.05 20.20
C LYS A 212 -3.53 16.45 19.82
N ASP A 213 -3.11 16.62 18.57
CA ASP A 213 -2.66 17.89 17.99
C ASP A 213 -3.79 18.74 17.36
N ASP A 214 -5.02 18.21 17.29
CA ASP A 214 -6.20 18.90 16.72
C ASP A 214 -6.95 19.80 17.73
N ILE A 215 -6.35 20.11 18.88
CA ILE A 215 -6.89 21.09 19.82
C ILE A 215 -5.96 22.31 19.87
N ARG A 216 -6.18 23.25 18.95
CA ARG A 216 -5.88 24.66 19.19
C ARG A 216 -6.77 25.61 18.40
#